data_AF-A0A363TSV9-F1
#
_entry.id   AF-A0A363TSV9-F1
#
_cell.length_a   1.000
_cell.length_b   1.000
_cell.length_c   1.000
_cell.angle_alpha   90.00
_cell.angle_beta   90.00
_cell.angle_gamma   90.00
#
_symmetry.space_group_name_H-M   'P 1'
#
loop_
_entity.id
_entity.type
_entity.pdbx_description
1 polymer ?
#
loop_
_entity_poly.entity_id
_entity_poly.type
_entity_poly.pdbx_seq_one_letter_code
_entity_poly.pdbx_strand_id
1 'polypeptide(L)'
;LQDEKFEALRAAEALGDTLAAVRLDTPSSRRGDFRKLIQEVRWELDLRGFRHVRIMASGGLGEQDVLDLRDVADGFGVGTCISNAPTIDYALDIVEVEGAPFAKRGKHSGAKQVFRCDACGARKIVPESAGKPRCACGAEMEGMLLPAMRAGEILAPLRSPRELRQRVLEQVASFHERKEKV
;
A
#
# COMPACT_ATOMS: atom_id res chain seq x y z
N LEU A 1 33.08 10.18 -17.90
CA LEU A 1 32.10 11.09 -18.56
C LEU A 1 30.73 10.45 -18.81
N GLN A 2 30.52 9.17 -18.47
CA GLN A 2 29.18 8.57 -18.48
C GLN A 2 28.50 8.84 -17.13
N ASP A 3 27.61 9.82 -17.14
CA ASP A 3 26.80 10.28 -16.01
C ASP A 3 25.34 10.36 -16.48
N GLU A 4 24.42 10.05 -15.59
CA GLU A 4 22.98 9.94 -15.82
C GLU A 4 22.41 11.16 -16.56
N LYS A 5 22.92 12.36 -16.28
CA LYS A 5 22.53 13.60 -16.99
C LYS A 5 22.80 13.53 -18.48
N PHE A 6 24.03 13.19 -18.86
CA PHE A 6 24.42 13.18 -20.27
C PHE A 6 23.79 12.02 -21.03
N GLU A 7 23.56 10.89 -20.37
CA GLU A 7 22.86 9.76 -20.98
C GLU A 7 21.37 10.06 -21.21
N ALA A 8 20.71 10.75 -20.26
CA ALA A 8 19.32 11.16 -20.43
C ALA A 8 19.14 12.09 -21.64
N LEU A 9 20.06 13.04 -21.83
CA LEU A 9 20.09 13.92 -23.01
C LEU A 9 20.32 13.13 -24.30
N ARG A 10 21.32 12.26 -24.34
CA ARG A 10 21.58 11.42 -25.53
C ARG A 10 20.36 10.59 -25.92
N ALA A 11 19.68 9.99 -24.94
CA ALA A 11 18.48 9.22 -25.18
C ALA A 11 17.35 10.11 -25.75
N ALA A 12 17.17 11.31 -25.18
CA ALA A 12 16.16 12.26 -25.65
C ALA A 12 16.44 12.78 -27.05
N GLU A 13 17.70 13.10 -27.38
CA GLU A 13 18.11 13.53 -28.71
C GLU A 13 17.95 12.42 -29.76
N ALA A 14 18.24 11.17 -29.39
CA ALA A 14 18.13 10.03 -30.30
C ALA A 14 16.68 9.62 -30.61
N LEU A 15 15.79 9.72 -29.62
CA LEU A 15 14.42 9.21 -29.71
C LEU A 15 13.37 10.32 -29.88
N GLY A 16 13.70 11.56 -29.55
CA GLY A 16 12.83 12.72 -29.70
C GLY A 16 11.46 12.53 -29.03
N ASP A 17 10.40 12.75 -29.80
CA ASP A 17 9.01 12.67 -29.34
C ASP A 17 8.57 11.24 -28.98
N THR A 18 9.31 10.21 -29.43
CA THR A 18 8.99 8.81 -29.10
C THR A 18 9.48 8.40 -27.71
N LEU A 19 10.35 9.19 -27.07
CA LEU A 19 10.80 8.93 -25.71
C LEU A 19 9.75 9.39 -24.68
N ALA A 20 9.07 8.43 -24.08
CA ALA A 20 8.07 8.72 -23.06
C ALA A 20 8.68 9.04 -21.67
N ALA A 21 9.80 8.40 -21.32
CA ALA A 21 10.43 8.56 -20.00
C ALA A 21 11.89 8.08 -19.98
N VAL A 22 12.68 8.60 -19.06
CA VAL A 22 13.97 8.05 -18.64
C VAL A 22 13.86 7.42 -17.25
N ARG A 23 14.59 6.32 -17.01
CA ARG A 23 14.65 5.66 -15.70
C ARG A 23 16.01 5.91 -15.06
N LEU A 24 16.00 6.52 -13.88
CA LEU A 24 17.20 6.69 -13.07
C LEU A 24 17.25 5.58 -12.02
N ASP A 25 18.26 4.73 -12.16
CA ASP A 25 18.51 3.57 -11.30
C ASP A 25 19.93 3.64 -10.73
N THR A 26 20.28 4.82 -10.21
CA THR A 26 21.64 5.15 -9.78
C THR A 26 22.07 4.23 -8.63
N PRO A 27 23.17 3.47 -8.76
CA PRO A 27 23.69 2.63 -7.69
C PRO A 27 23.99 3.42 -6.42
N SER A 28 23.84 2.79 -5.25
CA SER A 28 24.05 3.44 -3.94
C SER A 28 25.42 4.13 -3.80
N SER A 29 26.46 3.58 -4.43
CA SER A 29 27.82 4.15 -4.42
C SER A 29 27.95 5.49 -5.17
N ARG A 30 27.02 5.80 -6.07
CA ARG A 30 26.99 7.06 -6.86
C ARG A 30 25.76 7.91 -6.58
N ARG A 31 24.80 7.35 -5.84
CA ARG A 31 23.58 8.02 -5.40
C ARG A 31 23.93 8.91 -4.22
N GLY A 32 24.58 10.04 -4.51
CA GLY A 32 24.77 11.12 -3.55
C GLY A 32 23.41 11.73 -3.21
N ASP A 33 23.18 12.97 -3.60
CA ASP A 33 21.86 13.59 -3.46
C ASP A 33 20.97 13.22 -4.66
N PHE A 34 20.16 12.18 -4.49
CA PHE A 34 19.36 11.63 -5.61
C PHE A 34 18.29 12.62 -6.10
N ARG A 35 17.74 13.43 -5.20
CA ARG A 35 16.81 14.51 -5.55
C ARG A 35 17.49 15.54 -6.44
N LYS A 36 18.70 16.01 -6.08
CA LYS A 36 19.45 16.95 -6.91
C LYS A 36 19.77 16.35 -8.28
N LEU A 37 20.12 15.07 -8.35
CA LEU A 37 20.35 14.40 -9.64
C LEU A 37 19.10 14.43 -10.53
N ILE A 38 17.93 14.09 -9.98
CA ILE A 38 16.66 14.15 -10.73
C ILE A 38 16.37 15.59 -11.22
N GLN A 39 16.58 16.58 -10.36
CA GLN A 39 16.38 18.00 -10.71
C GLN A 39 17.37 18.47 -11.77
N GLU A 40 18.63 18.02 -11.72
CA GLU A 40 19.66 18.33 -12.72
C GLU A 40 19.29 17.72 -14.08
N VAL A 41 18.88 16.45 -14.11
CA VAL A 41 18.38 15.78 -15.33
C VAL A 41 17.16 16.51 -15.89
N ARG A 42 16.20 16.86 -15.02
CA ARG A 42 14.98 17.61 -15.42
C ARG A 42 15.34 18.95 -16.05
N TRP A 43 16.23 19.71 -15.43
CA TRP A 43 16.70 21.00 -15.92
C TRP A 43 17.30 20.89 -17.33
N GLU A 44 18.21 19.95 -17.53
CA GLU A 44 18.88 19.79 -18.82
C GLU A 44 17.94 19.37 -19.95
N LEU A 45 17.00 18.47 -19.66
CA LEU A 45 15.97 18.05 -20.61
C LEU A 45 15.06 19.24 -20.98
N ASP A 46 14.62 20.01 -19.98
CA ASP A 46 13.70 21.13 -20.18
C ASP A 46 14.34 22.26 -20.97
N LEU A 47 15.62 22.55 -20.69
CA LEU A 47 16.41 23.56 -21.39
C LEU A 47 16.51 23.26 -22.89
N ARG A 48 16.49 21.98 -23.28
CA ARG A 48 16.57 21.52 -24.67
C ARG A 48 15.20 21.19 -25.29
N GLY A 49 14.11 21.49 -24.58
CA GLY A 49 12.75 21.32 -25.08
C GLY A 49 12.13 19.95 -24.84
N PHE A 50 12.80 19.03 -24.15
CA PHE A 50 12.32 17.67 -23.85
C PHE A 50 11.43 17.60 -22.60
N ARG A 51 10.50 18.57 -22.45
CA ARG A 51 9.62 18.69 -21.28
C ARG A 51 8.61 17.54 -21.16
N HIS A 52 8.33 16.85 -22.27
CA HIS A 52 7.43 15.70 -22.30
C HIS A 52 8.04 14.41 -21.72
N VAL A 53 9.37 14.32 -21.69
CA VAL A 53 10.07 13.12 -21.22
C VAL A 53 9.92 13.02 -19.71
N ARG A 54 9.20 12.03 -19.21
CA ARG A 54 9.03 11.80 -17.75
C ARG A 54 10.30 11.22 -17.10
N ILE A 55 10.43 11.39 -15.78
CA ILE A 55 11.53 10.81 -15.00
C ILE A 55 10.98 9.77 -14.02
N MET A 56 11.43 8.53 -14.19
CA MET A 56 11.09 7.41 -13.30
C MET A 56 12.27 7.13 -12.37
N ALA A 57 12.05 7.14 -11.05
CA ALA A 57 13.07 6.80 -10.05
C ALA A 57 12.95 5.33 -9.63
N SER A 58 14.07 4.61 -9.53
CA SER A 58 14.09 3.22 -9.05
C SER A 58 15.33 2.87 -8.23
N GLY A 59 15.34 1.64 -7.71
CA GLY A 59 16.46 1.03 -7.03
C GLY A 59 16.45 1.32 -5.53
N GLY A 60 16.28 0.31 -4.69
CA GLY A 60 16.41 0.43 -3.23
C GLY A 60 15.50 1.47 -2.54
N LEU A 61 14.39 1.90 -3.17
CA LEU A 61 13.51 2.92 -2.60
C LEU A 61 12.60 2.33 -1.51
N GLY A 62 12.50 3.05 -0.39
CA GLY A 62 11.50 2.85 0.65
C GLY A 62 10.42 3.94 0.68
N GLU A 63 9.56 3.90 1.70
CA GLU A 63 8.44 4.85 1.86
C GLU A 63 8.93 6.30 1.96
N GLN A 64 9.98 6.55 2.75
CA GLN A 64 10.53 7.89 2.95
C GLN A 64 11.15 8.45 1.65
N ASP A 65 11.86 7.63 0.88
CA ASP A 65 12.42 8.06 -0.41
C ASP A 65 11.33 8.48 -1.39
N VAL A 66 10.21 7.73 -1.44
CA VAL A 66 9.07 8.08 -2.30
C VAL A 66 8.46 9.40 -1.84
N LEU A 67 8.26 9.60 -0.54
CA LEU A 67 7.78 10.88 0.00
C LEU A 67 8.71 12.05 -0.34
N ASP A 68 10.02 11.82 -0.27
CA ASP A 68 11.07 12.80 -0.52
C ASP A 68 11.33 13.03 -2.01
N LEU A 69 10.73 12.26 -2.93
CA LEU A 69 10.96 12.38 -4.37
C LEU A 69 9.67 12.63 -5.18
N ARG A 70 8.49 12.49 -4.58
CA ARG A 70 7.18 12.55 -5.27
C ARG A 70 6.88 13.86 -6.01
N ASP A 71 7.54 14.95 -5.65
CA ASP A 71 7.41 16.27 -6.30
C ASP A 71 8.42 16.49 -7.44
N VAL A 72 9.44 15.63 -7.56
CA VAL A 72 10.49 15.74 -8.60
C VAL A 72 10.54 14.54 -9.56
N ALA A 73 9.93 13.41 -9.21
CA ALA A 73 9.83 12.23 -10.07
C ALA A 73 8.38 11.97 -10.49
N ASP A 74 8.20 11.50 -11.73
CA ASP A 74 6.90 11.20 -12.32
C ASP A 74 6.40 9.79 -12.01
N GLY A 75 7.28 8.90 -11.53
CA GLY A 75 6.92 7.56 -11.14
C GLY A 75 8.05 6.78 -10.48
N PHE A 76 7.70 5.65 -9.87
CA PHE A 76 8.57 4.90 -8.97
C PHE A 76 8.62 3.42 -9.31
N GLY A 77 9.83 2.87 -9.33
CA GLY A 77 10.09 1.43 -9.29
C GLY A 77 10.47 0.99 -7.88
N VAL A 78 9.51 0.44 -7.13
CA VAL A 78 9.71 -0.05 -5.75
C VAL A 78 9.74 -1.57 -5.76
N GLY A 79 10.87 -2.14 -5.32
CA GLY A 79 11.11 -3.59 -5.30
C GLY A 79 11.14 -4.15 -3.88
N THR A 80 12.35 -4.33 -3.36
CA THR A 80 12.65 -5.05 -2.10
C THR A 80 11.80 -4.58 -0.90
N CYS A 81 11.52 -3.29 -0.77
CA CYS A 81 10.69 -2.76 0.33
C CYS A 81 9.29 -3.40 0.39
N ILE A 82 8.73 -3.79 -0.76
CA ILE A 82 7.41 -4.43 -0.85
C ILE A 82 7.59 -5.95 -0.90
N SER A 83 8.44 -6.46 -1.78
CA SER A 83 8.56 -7.91 -2.03
C SER A 83 9.18 -8.67 -0.86
N ASN A 84 9.96 -7.99 -0.02
CA ASN A 84 10.57 -8.51 1.19
C ASN A 84 10.03 -7.79 2.44
N ALA A 85 8.77 -7.34 2.40
CA ALA A 85 8.10 -6.78 3.56
C ALA A 85 8.03 -7.83 4.70
N PRO A 86 8.18 -7.42 5.97
CA PRO A 86 8.02 -8.34 7.10
C PRO A 86 6.68 -9.07 7.05
N THR A 87 6.69 -10.37 7.34
CA THR A 87 5.45 -11.14 7.39
C THR A 87 4.64 -10.79 8.64
N ILE A 88 3.32 -10.76 8.51
CA ILE A 88 2.43 -10.68 9.67
C ILE A 88 2.35 -12.08 10.30
N ASP A 89 2.74 -12.18 11.57
CA ASP A 89 2.74 -13.44 12.31
C ASP A 89 1.32 -13.83 12.75
N TYR A 90 0.59 -14.49 11.84
CA TYR A 90 -0.74 -15.03 12.12
C TYR A 90 -0.66 -16.39 12.80
N ALA A 91 -1.46 -16.57 13.86
CA ALA A 91 -1.66 -17.85 14.52
C ALA A 91 -3.08 -18.38 14.28
N LEU A 92 -3.20 -19.71 14.18
CA LEU A 92 -4.47 -20.42 14.16
C LEU A 92 -4.61 -21.18 15.48
N ASP A 93 -5.70 -20.89 16.21
CA ASP A 93 -5.97 -21.48 17.52
C ASP A 93 -7.44 -21.90 17.62
N ILE A 94 -7.68 -23.04 18.29
CA ILE A 94 -9.02 -23.43 18.70
C ILE A 94 -9.49 -22.47 19.79
N VAL A 95 -10.68 -21.89 19.60
CA VAL A 95 -11.33 -20.99 20.57
C VAL A 95 -12.63 -21.55 21.13
N GLU A 96 -13.15 -22.63 20.55
CA GLU A 96 -14.40 -23.27 20.95
C GLU A 96 -14.36 -24.76 20.60
N VAL A 97 -14.87 -25.61 21.49
CA VAL A 97 -14.95 -27.06 21.31
C VAL A 97 -16.37 -27.49 21.66
N GLU A 98 -17.06 -28.15 20.73
CA GLU A 98 -18.45 -28.63 20.92
C GLU A 98 -19.41 -27.53 21.41
N GLY A 99 -19.22 -26.28 20.97
CA GLY A 99 -20.02 -25.12 21.38
C GLY A 99 -19.62 -24.49 22.72
N ALA A 100 -18.65 -25.07 23.44
CA ALA A 100 -18.14 -24.54 24.70
C ALA A 100 -16.89 -23.68 24.48
N PRO A 101 -16.82 -22.44 25.03
CA PRO A 101 -15.63 -21.60 24.93
C PRO A 101 -14.40 -22.27 25.55
N PHE A 102 -13.37 -22.52 24.74
CA PHE A 102 -12.14 -23.19 25.18
C PHE A 102 -10.93 -22.66 24.40
N ALA A 103 -9.87 -22.25 25.10
CA ALA A 103 -8.64 -21.79 24.46
C ALA A 103 -7.41 -22.03 25.34
N LYS A 104 -6.24 -22.09 24.71
CA LYS A 104 -4.95 -22.13 25.42
C LYS A 104 -4.64 -20.80 26.11
N ARG A 105 -3.66 -20.83 27.03
CA ARG A 105 -3.15 -19.63 27.72
C ARG A 105 -2.72 -18.56 26.69
N GLY A 106 -3.10 -17.31 26.97
CA GLY A 106 -2.78 -16.16 26.10
C GLY A 106 -3.71 -15.99 24.90
N LYS A 107 -4.81 -16.74 24.80
CA LYS A 107 -5.85 -16.58 23.76
C LYS A 107 -7.22 -16.41 24.42
N HIS A 108 -8.06 -15.57 23.80
CA HIS A 108 -9.45 -15.39 24.23
C HIS A 108 -10.33 -16.48 23.58
N SER A 109 -11.05 -17.25 24.40
CA SER A 109 -11.99 -18.29 23.94
C SER A 109 -13.30 -17.72 23.36
N GLY A 110 -14.16 -18.60 22.87
CA GLY A 110 -15.48 -18.35 22.29
C GLY A 110 -15.43 -17.83 20.86
N ALA A 111 -16.46 -18.11 20.07
CA ALA A 111 -16.70 -17.42 18.81
C ALA A 111 -16.91 -15.90 19.01
N LYS A 112 -16.45 -15.10 18.04
CA LYS A 112 -16.42 -13.63 18.14
C LYS A 112 -16.79 -12.99 16.82
N GLN A 113 -17.30 -11.76 16.89
CA GLN A 113 -17.49 -10.89 15.74
C GLN A 113 -16.63 -9.63 15.89
N VAL A 114 -16.15 -9.10 14.76
CA VAL A 114 -15.45 -7.82 14.69
C VAL A 114 -16.40 -6.82 14.05
N PHE A 115 -16.70 -5.74 14.75
CA PHE A 115 -17.50 -4.64 14.25
C PHE A 115 -16.62 -3.44 13.93
N ARG A 116 -16.91 -2.73 12.84
CA ARG A 116 -16.24 -1.48 12.45
C ARG A 116 -17.25 -0.35 12.28
N CYS A 117 -16.93 0.83 12.79
CA CYS A 117 -17.67 2.05 12.52
C CYS A 117 -17.05 2.77 11.32
N ASP A 118 -17.80 2.93 10.22
CA ASP A 118 -17.28 3.60 9.02
C ASP A 118 -17.14 5.12 9.19
N ALA A 119 -17.93 5.71 10.11
CA ALA A 119 -17.85 7.14 10.41
C ALA A 119 -16.54 7.56 11.10
N CYS A 120 -16.05 6.80 12.09
CA CYS A 120 -14.87 7.17 12.87
C CYS A 120 -13.72 6.14 12.84
N GLY A 121 -13.88 5.02 12.13
CA GLY A 121 -12.87 3.96 12.01
C GLY A 121 -12.77 3.02 13.22
N ALA A 122 -13.46 3.31 14.33
CA ALA A 122 -13.38 2.51 15.54
C ALA A 122 -13.78 1.04 15.29
N ARG A 123 -13.04 0.12 15.93
CA ARG A 123 -13.30 -1.32 15.85
C ARG A 123 -13.62 -1.88 17.24
N LYS A 124 -14.51 -2.86 17.30
CA LYS A 124 -14.85 -3.57 18.54
C LYS A 124 -14.98 -5.05 18.30
N ILE A 125 -14.32 -5.84 19.14
CA ILE A 125 -14.47 -7.30 19.17
C ILE A 125 -15.49 -7.63 20.26
N VAL A 126 -16.48 -8.44 19.94
CA VAL A 126 -17.50 -8.90 20.89
C VAL A 126 -17.72 -10.42 20.73
N PRO A 127 -18.21 -11.12 21.75
CA PRO A 127 -18.68 -12.50 21.57
C PRO A 127 -19.70 -12.58 20.45
N GLU A 128 -19.72 -13.66 19.67
CA GLU A 128 -20.66 -13.80 18.55
C GLU A 128 -22.12 -13.80 19.00
N SER A 129 -22.38 -14.34 20.19
CA SER A 129 -23.71 -14.29 20.83
C SER A 129 -24.10 -12.88 21.32
N ALA A 130 -23.17 -11.94 21.35
CA ALA A 130 -23.47 -10.56 21.70
C ALA A 130 -24.09 -9.84 20.50
N GLY A 131 -25.14 -9.05 20.77
CA GLY A 131 -25.74 -8.20 19.75
C GLY A 131 -24.78 -7.14 19.19
N LYS A 132 -25.20 -6.54 18.07
CA LYS A 132 -24.48 -5.44 17.40
C LYS A 132 -24.21 -4.29 18.38
N PRO A 133 -22.94 -3.91 18.64
CA PRO A 133 -22.63 -2.79 19.52
C PRO A 133 -22.89 -1.45 18.82
N ARG A 134 -23.18 -0.41 19.62
CA ARG A 134 -23.13 0.99 19.16
C ARG A 134 -21.71 1.54 19.27
N CYS A 135 -21.34 2.42 18.35
CA CYS A 135 -20.09 3.15 18.43
C CYS A 135 -20.16 4.28 19.46
N ALA A 136 -19.03 4.63 20.08
CA ALA A 136 -18.93 5.77 21.00
C ALA A 136 -19.23 7.12 20.31
N CYS A 137 -19.04 7.22 18.98
CA CYS A 137 -19.42 8.41 18.21
C CYS A 137 -20.93 8.48 17.88
N GLY A 138 -21.73 7.51 18.32
CA GLY A 138 -23.18 7.44 18.07
C GLY A 138 -23.59 6.74 16.78
N ALA A 139 -22.63 6.42 15.89
CA ALA A 139 -22.91 5.72 14.65
C ALA A 139 -23.09 4.20 14.85
N GLU A 140 -23.77 3.59 13.88
CA GLU A 140 -23.91 2.13 13.75
C GLU A 140 -22.58 1.49 13.34
N MET A 141 -22.33 0.26 13.79
CA MET A 141 -21.11 -0.49 13.45
C MET A 141 -21.42 -1.70 12.59
N GLU A 142 -20.68 -1.94 11.51
CA GLU A 142 -20.90 -3.08 10.61
C GLU A 142 -20.04 -4.29 10.99
N GLY A 143 -20.62 -5.49 10.89
CA GLY A 143 -19.90 -6.75 11.12
C GLY A 143 -18.93 -7.04 9.97
N MET A 144 -17.68 -7.35 10.30
CA MET A 144 -16.61 -7.56 9.31
C MET A 144 -16.39 -9.03 8.95
N LEU A 145 -16.66 -9.96 9.86
CA LEU A 145 -16.53 -11.39 9.60
C LEU A 145 -17.81 -11.87 8.91
N LEU A 146 -17.68 -12.22 7.64
CA LEU A 146 -18.74 -12.78 6.81
C LEU A 146 -18.42 -14.24 6.48
N PRO A 147 -19.41 -15.14 6.41
CA PRO A 147 -19.18 -16.53 6.02
C PRO A 147 -18.57 -16.62 4.62
N ALA A 148 -17.34 -17.14 4.51
CA ALA A 148 -16.69 -17.38 3.23
C ALA A 148 -17.08 -18.73 2.61
N MET A 149 -17.41 -19.72 3.46
CA MET A 149 -17.71 -21.10 3.06
C MET A 149 -18.73 -21.71 4.04
N ARG A 150 -19.55 -22.65 3.55
CA ARG A 150 -20.43 -23.49 4.38
C ARG A 150 -20.46 -24.90 3.81
N ALA A 151 -20.24 -25.90 4.66
CA ALA A 151 -20.22 -27.32 4.28
C ALA A 151 -19.31 -27.64 3.06
N GLY A 152 -18.17 -26.96 2.94
CA GLY A 152 -17.24 -27.12 1.82
C GLY A 152 -17.56 -26.26 0.58
N GLU A 153 -18.73 -25.62 0.53
CA GLU A 153 -19.13 -24.76 -0.58
C GLU A 153 -18.73 -23.31 -0.32
N ILE A 154 -17.99 -22.72 -1.26
CA ILE A 154 -17.62 -21.30 -1.23
C ILE A 154 -18.88 -20.45 -1.47
N LEU A 155 -19.19 -19.56 -0.53
CA LEU A 155 -20.41 -18.74 -0.57
C LEU A 155 -20.22 -17.39 -1.26
N ALA A 156 -18.98 -16.88 -1.29
CA ALA A 156 -18.68 -15.56 -1.84
C ALA A 156 -18.00 -15.70 -3.21
N PRO A 157 -18.40 -14.89 -4.22
CA PRO A 157 -17.71 -14.87 -5.50
C PRO A 157 -16.28 -14.35 -5.32
N LEU A 158 -15.34 -14.95 -6.06
CA LEU A 158 -13.98 -14.45 -6.15
C LEU A 158 -13.99 -13.07 -6.80
N ARG A 159 -13.37 -12.09 -6.15
CA ARG A 159 -13.17 -10.75 -6.72
C ARG A 159 -11.88 -10.73 -7.51
N SER A 160 -11.87 -10.00 -8.61
CA SER A 160 -10.67 -9.79 -9.39
C SER A 160 -9.62 -8.99 -8.59
N PRO A 161 -8.32 -9.14 -8.89
CA PRO A 161 -7.28 -8.31 -8.28
C PRO A 161 -7.52 -6.80 -8.44
N ARG A 162 -8.17 -6.37 -9.53
CA ARG A 162 -8.50 -4.96 -9.77
C ARG A 162 -9.57 -4.43 -8.81
N GLU A 163 -10.62 -5.22 -8.58
CA GLU A 163 -11.67 -4.85 -7.61
C GLU A 163 -11.13 -4.84 -6.17
N LEU A 164 -10.29 -5.81 -5.82
CA LEU A 164 -9.62 -5.85 -4.52
C LEU A 164 -8.72 -4.63 -4.32
N ARG A 165 -7.91 -4.27 -5.33
CA ARG A 165 -7.07 -3.07 -5.30
C ARG A 165 -7.92 -1.80 -5.12
N GLN A 166 -9.01 -1.66 -5.88
CA GLN A 166 -9.88 -0.48 -5.80
C GLN A 166 -10.47 -0.32 -4.38
N ARG A 167 -10.96 -1.42 -3.80
CA ARG A 167 -11.45 -1.44 -2.41
C ARG A 167 -10.37 -1.04 -1.40
N VAL A 168 -9.13 -1.51 -1.57
CA VAL A 168 -8.01 -1.14 -0.69
C VAL A 168 -7.69 0.36 -0.81
N LEU A 169 -7.69 0.92 -2.02
CA LEU A 169 -7.45 2.35 -2.23
C LEU A 169 -8.52 3.23 -1.55
N GLU A 170 -9.79 2.84 -1.65
CA GLU A 170 -10.90 3.52 -0.95
C GLU A 170 -10.73 3.47 0.57
N GLN A 171 -10.28 2.33 1.11
CA GLN A 171 -10.02 2.16 2.53
C GLN A 171 -8.83 3.01 3.01
N VAL A 172 -7.75 3.07 2.23
CA VAL A 172 -6.57 3.90 2.54
C VAL A 172 -6.94 5.39 2.50
N ALA A 173 -7.70 5.83 1.50
CA ALA A 173 -8.18 7.21 1.43
C ALA A 173 -9.01 7.56 2.68
N SER A 174 -9.97 6.70 3.01
CA SER A 174 -10.82 6.88 4.19
C SER A 174 -10.04 6.88 5.52
N PHE A 175 -9.00 6.05 5.62
CA PHE A 175 -8.12 5.97 6.79
C PHE A 175 -7.39 7.30 7.02
N HIS A 176 -6.85 7.90 5.95
CA HIS A 176 -6.17 9.19 6.01
C HIS A 176 -7.13 10.35 6.26
N GLU A 177 -8.31 10.37 5.65
CA GLU A 177 -9.35 11.38 5.89
C GLU A 177 -9.76 11.44 7.36
N ARG A 178 -9.92 10.27 8.00
CA ARG A 178 -10.25 10.16 9.42
C ARG A 178 -9.08 10.41 10.36
N LYS A 179 -7.85 10.57 9.84
CA LYS A 179 -6.61 10.69 10.62
C LYS A 179 -6.48 9.55 11.64
N GLU A 180 -6.87 8.34 11.23
CA GLU A 180 -6.66 7.15 12.04
C GLU A 180 -5.16 6.99 12.31
N LYS A 181 -4.82 6.53 13.52
CA LYS A 181 -3.44 6.18 13.87
C LYS A 181 -3.26 4.68 13.63
N VAL A 182 -2.10 4.32 13.09
CA VAL A 182 -1.61 2.94 13.00
C VAL A 182 -1.24 2.45 14.39
#